data_AF-S0EWL4-F1
#
_entry.id   AF-S0EWL4-F1
#
_cell.length_a   1.000
_cell.length_b   1.000
_cell.length_c   1.000
_cell.angle_alpha   90.00
_cell.angle_beta   90.00
_cell.angle_gamma   90.00
#
_symmetry.space_group_name_H-M   'P 1'
#
loop_
_entity.id
_entity.type
_entity.pdbx_description
1 polymer ?
#
loop_
_entity_poly.entity_id
_entity_poly.type
_entity_poly.pdbx_seq_one_letter_code
_entity_poly.pdbx_strand_id
1 'polypeptide(L)'
;MRPSVIRNLISLIVVFGGAGLVWLCLAVPPRPHIAKPSAVPRSREGRVSFYHQIKPILQAKCQGCHQPNVRSGHLMLISYADFLKGGAHGPAFVKGHPEKSLVIGYLEGKPELMPQGGPPLSKAEIELFKRWIAQGAVDDTPAEHSAYDAAHPPVYTSSPVISAVAFSPDGKTLAVAGYHEVLLLNADNGALEARLVGDAQRLQSLVFTKDGKLLIAVGGSPARFGEIQFWDVSSYKQIRSVRYTYDTLFGASLSPDDKELAFGGADNTVRVVSVPDGKQIMMLENDTDWVFGTVFSRDGKYVVSASRDEALKLTQVQTGSFIDDINTHTTPMRCMVGRPGQDQVLCGGDDGIPRLYKIFRTEARTMNNEDHNLIRAFERQPDTITALAFDPTGNLCAVASEAGTVNLYDVNSGTKQLSLPPVRGAVFTLAFRPDGKVLATAGFDGYVRYYDVQSGRLLRAFIPVPIRKPNRSVLSVQRRGHHG
;
A
#
# COMPACT_ATOMS: atom_id res chain seq x y z
N MET A 1 -17.11 14.03 -69.59
CA MET A 1 -16.17 13.08 -68.96
C MET A 1 -15.61 13.74 -67.70
N ARG A 2 -15.49 12.99 -66.59
CA ARG A 2 -15.79 13.34 -65.18
C ARG A 2 -17.30 13.37 -64.89
N PRO A 3 -17.81 12.29 -64.26
CA PRO A 3 -18.23 12.21 -62.84
C PRO A 3 -17.65 10.92 -62.18
N SER A 4 -17.78 10.56 -60.90
CA SER A 4 -18.90 10.63 -59.96
C SER A 4 -18.46 10.51 -58.49
N VAL A 5 -19.19 11.25 -57.64
CA VAL A 5 -19.38 11.04 -56.20
C VAL A 5 -20.60 10.14 -56.03
N ILE A 6 -20.57 9.16 -55.12
CA ILE A 6 -21.78 8.55 -54.53
C ILE A 6 -21.62 8.45 -53.01
N ARG A 7 -22.62 9.00 -52.32
CA ARG A 7 -22.92 9.03 -50.88
C ARG A 7 -23.42 7.66 -50.39
N ASN A 8 -23.36 7.46 -49.07
CA ASN A 8 -24.39 6.86 -48.20
C ASN A 8 -23.80 6.77 -46.77
N LEU A 9 -24.48 6.93 -45.64
CA LEU A 9 -25.80 7.45 -45.25
C LEU A 9 -25.78 7.33 -43.72
N ILE A 10 -25.89 8.41 -42.93
CA ILE A 10 -26.43 8.31 -41.56
C ILE A 10 -27.38 9.48 -41.37
N SER A 11 -28.64 9.12 -41.19
CA SER A 11 -29.80 10.00 -41.09
C SER A 11 -29.77 10.86 -39.83
N LEU A 12 -30.17 12.11 -40.00
CA LEU A 12 -30.58 13.02 -38.95
C LEU A 12 -32.10 12.87 -38.79
N ILE A 13 -32.60 12.61 -37.58
CA ILE A 13 -33.96 13.00 -37.18
C ILE A 13 -33.84 14.18 -36.22
N VAL A 14 -34.40 15.30 -36.66
CA VAL A 14 -34.69 16.51 -35.88
C VAL A 14 -36.15 16.42 -35.45
N VAL A 15 -36.50 16.89 -34.25
CA VAL A 15 -37.55 17.91 -34.00
C VAL A 15 -37.77 18.13 -32.49
N PHE A 16 -37.48 19.38 -32.09
CA PHE A 16 -38.09 20.30 -31.10
C PHE A 16 -38.59 19.76 -29.74
N GLY A 17 -38.38 20.42 -28.61
CA GLY A 17 -37.91 21.78 -28.31
C GLY A 17 -38.39 22.13 -26.89
N GLY A 18 -37.54 22.77 -26.08
CA GLY A 18 -37.91 23.11 -24.70
C GLY A 18 -36.77 23.72 -23.88
N ALA A 19 -36.48 24.99 -24.16
CA ALA A 19 -35.91 26.02 -23.28
C ALA A 19 -34.69 25.70 -22.38
N GLY A 20 -33.55 26.32 -22.72
CA GLY A 20 -32.44 26.56 -21.78
C GLY A 20 -31.10 26.78 -22.48
N LEU A 21 -30.87 27.97 -23.08
CA LEU A 21 -29.54 28.35 -23.54
C LEU A 21 -28.63 28.58 -22.32
N VAL A 22 -27.78 27.61 -22.01
CA VAL A 22 -26.58 27.81 -21.19
C VAL A 22 -25.42 28.06 -22.14
N TRP A 23 -24.79 29.23 -22.03
CA TRP A 23 -23.54 29.54 -22.72
C TRP A 23 -22.44 28.64 -22.15
N LEU A 24 -22.16 27.52 -22.81
CA LEU A 24 -21.00 26.69 -22.51
C LEU A 24 -19.79 27.35 -23.20
N CYS A 25 -19.09 28.23 -22.48
CA CYS A 25 -17.72 28.58 -22.85
C CYS A 25 -16.90 27.28 -22.83
N LEU A 26 -16.55 26.77 -24.02
CA LEU A 26 -15.50 25.78 -24.18
C LEU A 26 -14.17 26.44 -23.77
N ALA A 27 -13.88 26.40 -22.48
CA ALA A 27 -12.55 26.68 -21.97
C ALA A 27 -11.64 25.56 -22.50
N VAL A 28 -10.91 25.87 -23.58
CA VAL A 28 -9.76 25.08 -24.00
C VAL A 28 -8.82 25.04 -22.78
N PRO A 29 -8.54 23.85 -22.20
CA PRO A 29 -7.62 23.79 -21.08
C PRO A 29 -6.27 24.34 -21.54
N PRO A 30 -5.60 25.18 -20.74
CA PRO A 30 -4.27 25.64 -21.09
C PRO A 30 -3.40 24.41 -21.35
N ARG A 31 -2.71 24.40 -22.50
CA ARG A 31 -1.70 23.38 -22.79
C ARG A 31 -0.82 23.24 -21.55
N PRO A 32 -0.57 22.03 -21.05
CA PRO A 32 0.38 21.86 -19.97
C PRO A 32 1.67 22.52 -20.42
N HIS A 33 2.17 23.47 -19.63
CA HIS A 33 3.53 23.95 -19.78
C HIS A 33 4.41 22.71 -19.60
N ILE A 34 4.89 22.16 -20.72
CA ILE A 34 6.01 21.25 -20.72
C ILE A 34 7.15 22.08 -20.15
N ALA A 35 7.40 21.91 -18.85
CA ALA A 35 8.61 22.40 -18.25
C ALA A 35 9.75 21.87 -19.12
N LYS A 36 10.58 22.79 -19.64
CA LYS A 36 11.83 22.40 -20.28
C LYS A 36 12.52 21.40 -19.34
N PRO A 37 13.08 20.29 -19.85
CA PRO A 37 13.74 19.32 -19.00
C PRO A 37 14.73 20.08 -18.11
N SER A 38 14.52 19.96 -16.80
CA SER A 38 15.46 20.44 -15.80
C SER A 38 16.82 19.92 -16.22
N ALA A 39 17.79 20.83 -16.38
CA ALA A 39 19.16 20.45 -16.69
C ALA A 39 19.59 19.36 -15.70
N VAL A 40 20.02 18.22 -16.24
CA VAL A 40 20.64 17.14 -15.45
C VAL A 40 21.69 17.80 -14.56
N PRO A 41 21.64 17.67 -13.23
CA PRO A 41 22.70 18.16 -12.37
C PRO A 41 23.98 17.47 -12.85
N ARG A 42 24.92 18.24 -13.42
CA ARG A 42 26.24 17.70 -13.75
C ARG A 42 26.85 17.23 -12.43
N SER A 43 27.16 15.93 -12.35
CA SER A 43 27.94 15.41 -11.23
C SER A 43 29.18 16.29 -11.07
N ARG A 44 29.44 16.71 -9.83
CA ARG A 44 30.73 17.28 -9.48
C ARG A 44 31.73 16.15 -9.69
N GLU A 45 32.74 16.41 -10.52
CA GLU A 45 33.79 15.48 -10.96
C GLU A 45 33.30 14.45 -11.99
N GLY A 46 34.12 14.15 -13.01
CA GLY A 46 33.78 13.34 -14.20
C GLY A 46 33.40 11.86 -13.95
N ARG A 47 32.96 11.53 -12.75
CA ARG A 47 32.36 10.24 -12.38
C ARG A 47 30.89 10.18 -12.77
N VAL A 48 30.48 9.02 -13.26
CA VAL A 48 29.09 8.71 -13.55
C VAL A 48 28.41 8.26 -12.26
N SER A 49 27.33 8.94 -11.91
CA SER A 49 26.50 8.61 -10.75
C SER A 49 25.56 7.46 -11.08
N PHE A 50 25.57 6.38 -10.27
CA PHE A 50 24.54 5.36 -10.37
C PHE A 50 23.18 5.97 -10.05
N TYR A 51 23.07 6.72 -8.95
CA TYR A 51 21.82 7.25 -8.44
C TYR A 51 21.17 8.30 -9.36
N HIS A 52 21.96 9.28 -9.84
CA HIS A 52 21.42 10.40 -10.62
C HIS A 52 21.36 10.12 -12.12
N GLN A 53 22.12 9.15 -12.64
CA GLN A 53 22.28 8.98 -14.09
C GLN A 53 21.92 7.58 -14.59
N ILE A 54 22.28 6.51 -13.89
CA ILE A 54 21.99 5.13 -14.32
C ILE A 54 20.60 4.67 -13.85
N LYS A 55 20.31 4.81 -12.56
CA LYS A 55 19.06 4.38 -11.92
C LYS A 55 17.80 4.96 -12.60
N PRO A 56 17.73 6.25 -12.98
CA PRO A 56 16.56 6.78 -13.68
C PRO A 56 16.30 6.12 -15.04
N ILE A 57 17.35 5.70 -15.75
CA ILE A 57 17.22 4.98 -17.02
C ILE A 57 16.66 3.57 -16.77
N LEU A 58 17.19 2.87 -15.77
CA LEU A 58 16.68 1.55 -15.35
C LEU A 58 15.20 1.63 -14.95
N GLN A 59 14.83 2.63 -14.13
CA GLN A 59 13.45 2.88 -13.70
C GLN A 59 12.52 3.13 -14.89
N ALA A 60 12.92 4.01 -15.81
CA ALA A 60 12.07 4.42 -16.92
C ALA A 60 11.92 3.36 -18.02
N LYS A 61 12.96 2.54 -18.26
CA LYS A 61 13.05 1.70 -19.47
C LYS A 61 13.21 0.21 -19.20
N CYS A 62 13.55 -0.21 -17.98
CA CYS A 62 13.91 -1.60 -17.70
C CYS A 62 13.02 -2.22 -16.62
N GLN A 63 12.70 -1.47 -15.56
CA GLN A 63 11.98 -2.01 -14.39
C GLN A 63 10.56 -2.49 -14.71
N GLY A 64 9.89 -1.94 -15.73
CA GLY A 64 8.57 -2.44 -16.14
C GLY A 64 8.58 -3.95 -16.49
N CYS A 65 9.69 -4.47 -17.01
CA CYS A 65 9.85 -5.88 -17.38
C CYS A 65 10.81 -6.65 -16.45
N HIS A 66 11.69 -5.96 -15.73
CA HIS A 66 12.72 -6.55 -14.84
C HIS A 66 12.44 -6.23 -13.37
N GLN A 67 11.25 -6.60 -12.93
CA GLN A 67 10.71 -6.44 -11.58
C GLN A 67 10.19 -7.79 -11.06
N PRO A 68 9.97 -7.96 -9.74
CA PRO A 68 9.62 -9.25 -9.15
C PRO A 68 8.41 -9.91 -9.82
N ASN A 69 7.50 -9.08 -10.32
CA ASN A 69 6.19 -9.47 -10.84
C ASN A 69 6.22 -9.97 -12.30
N VAL A 70 7.35 -9.86 -13.00
CA VAL A 70 7.48 -10.26 -14.41
C VAL A 70 8.52 -11.38 -14.51
N ARG A 71 8.03 -12.62 -14.71
CA ARG A 71 8.82 -13.86 -14.71
C ARG A 71 9.86 -14.00 -15.84
N SER A 72 9.99 -13.01 -16.71
CA SER A 72 10.86 -13.09 -17.89
C SER A 72 12.31 -12.77 -17.54
N GLY A 73 13.08 -13.80 -17.14
CA GLY A 73 14.54 -13.80 -17.25
C GLY A 73 15.34 -13.78 -15.93
N HIS A 74 14.69 -13.84 -14.77
CA HIS A 74 15.32 -13.85 -13.45
C HIS A 74 16.28 -12.67 -13.16
N LEU A 75 16.29 -11.65 -14.03
CA LEU A 75 17.11 -10.45 -13.88
C LEU A 75 16.27 -9.36 -13.21
N MET A 76 16.75 -8.91 -12.05
CA MET A 76 16.08 -7.94 -11.20
C MET A 76 16.84 -6.61 -11.26
N LEU A 77 16.16 -5.54 -11.71
CA LEU A 77 16.78 -4.23 -11.94
C LEU A 77 16.22 -3.12 -11.04
N ILE A 78 15.57 -3.51 -9.95
CA ILE A 78 14.97 -2.61 -8.97
C ILE A 78 15.99 -2.05 -7.96
N SER A 79 17.12 -2.73 -7.77
CA SER A 79 18.18 -2.32 -6.86
C SER A 79 19.58 -2.49 -7.45
N TYR A 80 20.56 -1.79 -6.89
CA TYR A 80 21.95 -1.97 -7.26
C TYR A 80 22.44 -3.39 -6.94
N ALA A 81 22.07 -3.93 -5.77
CA ALA A 81 22.49 -5.26 -5.34
C ALA A 81 21.96 -6.35 -6.28
N ASP A 82 20.70 -6.24 -6.70
CA ASP A 82 20.09 -7.17 -7.65
C ASP A 82 20.69 -7.03 -9.05
N PHE A 83 20.92 -5.80 -9.50
CA PHE A 83 21.57 -5.56 -10.78
C PHE A 83 23.01 -6.11 -10.79
N LEU A 84 23.74 -5.98 -9.69
CA LEU A 84 25.07 -6.55 -9.50
C LEU A 84 25.03 -8.08 -9.46
N LYS A 85 24.05 -8.66 -8.76
CA LYS A 85 23.85 -10.13 -8.67
C LYS A 85 23.58 -10.73 -10.06
N GLY A 86 22.86 -10.02 -10.91
CA GLY A 86 22.52 -10.46 -12.27
C GLY A 86 21.39 -11.48 -12.32
N GLY A 87 21.25 -12.13 -13.47
CA GLY A 87 20.16 -13.05 -13.76
C GLY A 87 20.65 -14.46 -14.09
N ALA A 88 19.80 -15.26 -14.76
CA ALA A 88 20.09 -16.66 -15.10
C ALA A 88 21.36 -16.86 -15.96
N HIS A 89 21.75 -15.83 -16.71
CA HIS A 89 22.94 -15.85 -17.58
C HIS A 89 24.21 -15.32 -16.90
N GLY A 90 24.16 -15.03 -15.61
CA GLY A 90 25.29 -14.52 -14.82
C GLY A 90 25.14 -13.03 -14.46
N PRO A 91 26.24 -12.38 -14.00
CA PRO A 91 26.21 -11.01 -13.54
C PRO A 91 25.81 -10.06 -14.68
N ALA A 92 24.92 -9.11 -14.41
CA ALA A 92 24.49 -8.17 -15.45
C ALA A 92 25.64 -7.26 -15.91
N PHE A 93 26.55 -6.94 -15.00
CA PHE A 93 27.79 -6.23 -15.31
C PHE A 93 28.96 -6.72 -14.46
N VAL A 94 30.16 -6.55 -14.98
CA VAL A 94 31.42 -6.84 -14.29
C VAL A 94 32.12 -5.52 -14.02
N LYS A 95 32.33 -5.19 -12.73
CA LYS A 95 32.96 -3.94 -12.31
C LYS A 95 34.31 -3.75 -13.03
N GLY A 96 34.51 -2.59 -13.64
CA GLY A 96 35.72 -2.25 -14.40
C GLY A 96 35.79 -2.80 -15.83
N HIS A 97 34.87 -3.69 -16.23
CA HIS A 97 34.93 -4.42 -17.49
C HIS A 97 33.63 -4.31 -18.32
N PRO A 98 33.38 -3.18 -18.99
CA PRO A 98 32.20 -3.00 -19.84
C PRO A 98 32.08 -4.06 -20.94
N GLU A 99 33.20 -4.49 -21.50
CA GLU A 99 33.30 -5.51 -22.55
C GLU A 99 32.89 -6.91 -22.10
N LYS A 100 32.96 -7.18 -20.79
CA LYS A 100 32.53 -8.45 -20.18
C LYS A 100 31.13 -8.37 -19.57
N SER A 101 30.48 -7.21 -19.68
CA SER A 101 29.20 -6.94 -19.02
C SER A 101 28.04 -7.26 -19.95
N LEU A 102 27.20 -8.22 -19.57
CA LEU A 102 26.06 -8.67 -20.36
C LEU A 102 25.10 -7.52 -20.72
N VAL A 103 24.87 -6.60 -19.78
CA VAL A 103 23.99 -5.43 -19.99
C VAL A 103 24.42 -4.60 -21.19
N ILE A 104 25.73 -4.46 -21.45
CA ILE A 104 26.21 -3.72 -22.64
C ILE A 104 25.87 -4.48 -23.91
N GLY A 105 26.04 -5.80 -23.92
CA GLY A 105 25.64 -6.65 -25.05
C GLY A 105 24.15 -6.48 -25.40
N TYR A 106 23.26 -6.59 -24.40
CA TYR A 106 21.81 -6.45 -24.61
C TYR A 106 21.41 -5.04 -25.07
N LEU A 107 22.02 -3.99 -24.50
CA LEU A 107 21.77 -2.61 -24.92
C LEU A 107 22.26 -2.31 -26.35
N GLU A 108 23.25 -3.07 -26.83
CA GLU A 108 23.77 -3.00 -28.21
C GLU A 108 23.12 -4.02 -29.17
N GLY A 109 22.18 -4.84 -28.69
CA GLY A 109 21.42 -5.77 -29.53
C GLY A 109 22.00 -7.19 -29.65
N LYS A 110 22.79 -7.66 -28.69
CA LYS A 110 23.43 -8.99 -28.71
C LYS A 110 23.18 -9.76 -27.39
N PRO A 111 22.46 -10.89 -27.38
CA PRO A 111 21.81 -11.58 -28.50
C PRO A 111 20.50 -10.93 -28.96
N GLU A 112 19.90 -10.07 -28.14
CA GLU A 112 18.65 -9.37 -28.42
C GLU A 112 18.73 -7.93 -27.91
N LEU A 113 18.00 -7.03 -28.55
CA LEU A 113 17.97 -5.61 -28.19
C LEU A 113 17.01 -5.37 -27.02
N MET A 114 17.54 -4.79 -25.94
CA MET A 114 16.75 -4.31 -24.81
C MET A 114 16.69 -2.78 -24.80
N PRO A 115 15.53 -2.18 -24.45
CA PRO A 115 14.29 -2.81 -24.01
C PRO A 115 13.44 -3.40 -25.16
N GLN A 116 12.87 -4.60 -24.95
CA GLN A 116 11.94 -5.23 -25.89
C GLN A 116 10.64 -4.40 -26.01
N GLY A 117 10.17 -4.18 -27.24
CA GLY A 117 8.91 -3.47 -27.52
C GLY A 117 8.93 -1.96 -27.23
N GLY A 118 10.07 -1.40 -26.81
CA GLY A 118 10.27 0.03 -26.55
C GLY A 118 11.36 0.65 -27.43
N PRO A 119 11.52 1.98 -27.42
CA PRO A 119 12.61 2.64 -28.13
C PRO A 119 13.97 2.25 -27.52
N PRO A 120 15.01 1.99 -28.34
CA PRO A 120 16.34 1.65 -27.82
C PRO A 120 16.93 2.81 -27.02
N LEU A 121 17.89 2.50 -26.15
CA LEU A 121 18.69 3.52 -25.50
C LEU A 121 19.50 4.29 -26.55
N SER A 122 19.61 5.60 -26.34
CA SER A 122 20.48 6.45 -27.16
C SER A 122 21.95 6.08 -26.96
N LYS A 123 22.79 6.37 -27.95
CA LYS A 123 24.25 6.15 -27.84
C LYS A 123 24.85 6.81 -26.59
N ALA A 124 24.35 7.99 -26.21
CA ALA A 124 24.81 8.69 -25.01
C ALA A 124 24.44 7.95 -23.72
N GLU A 125 23.26 7.34 -23.65
CA GLU A 125 22.85 6.51 -22.49
C GLU A 125 23.68 5.22 -22.44
N ILE A 126 23.92 4.55 -23.56
CA ILE A 126 24.76 3.34 -23.61
C ILE A 126 26.19 3.66 -23.15
N GLU A 127 26.76 4.77 -23.63
CA GLU A 127 28.09 5.22 -23.19
C GLU A 127 28.11 5.59 -21.70
N LEU A 128 27.00 6.06 -21.14
CA LEU A 128 26.88 6.31 -19.71
C LEU A 128 27.05 5.03 -18.90
N PHE A 129 26.38 3.94 -19.29
CA PHE A 129 26.55 2.61 -18.69
C PHE A 129 27.98 2.12 -18.82
N LYS A 130 28.59 2.21 -20.01
CA LYS A 130 29.99 1.79 -20.22
C LYS A 130 30.97 2.54 -19.31
N ARG A 131 30.86 3.87 -19.26
CA ARG A 131 31.74 4.69 -18.40
C ARG A 131 31.53 4.37 -16.92
N TRP A 132 30.29 4.23 -16.48
CA TRP A 132 29.99 3.87 -15.10
C TRP A 132 30.61 2.52 -14.72
N ILE A 133 30.45 1.51 -15.58
CA ILE A 133 31.05 0.19 -15.38
C ILE A 133 32.57 0.27 -15.37
N ALA A 134 33.19 0.98 -16.33
CA ALA A 134 34.64 1.18 -16.39
C ALA A 134 35.18 1.89 -15.13
N GLN A 135 34.39 2.76 -14.51
CA GLN A 135 34.71 3.46 -13.26
C GLN A 135 34.48 2.60 -12.00
N GLY A 136 34.24 1.29 -12.17
CA GLY A 136 34.04 0.33 -11.08
C GLY A 136 32.59 0.11 -10.68
N ALA A 137 31.64 0.68 -11.44
CA ALA A 137 30.20 0.60 -11.20
C ALA A 137 29.84 0.90 -9.74
N VAL A 138 30.33 2.02 -9.21
CA VAL A 138 30.11 2.40 -7.81
C VAL A 138 28.63 2.71 -7.58
N ASP A 139 28.07 2.19 -6.49
CA ASP A 139 26.77 2.62 -5.98
C ASP A 139 26.96 3.86 -5.12
N ASP A 140 26.52 5.00 -5.65
CA ASP A 140 26.50 6.28 -4.95
C ASP A 140 25.09 6.69 -4.51
N THR A 141 24.17 5.72 -4.42
CA THR A 141 22.85 5.93 -3.83
C THR A 141 23.03 6.48 -2.41
N PRO A 142 22.56 7.70 -2.12
CA PRO A 142 22.63 8.23 -0.77
C PRO A 142 21.95 7.28 0.20
N ALA A 143 22.51 7.12 1.40
CA ALA A 143 21.80 6.43 2.47
C ALA A 143 20.47 7.14 2.67
N GLU A 144 19.36 6.45 2.38
CA GLU A 144 18.02 6.98 2.58
C GLU A 144 17.76 7.05 4.09
N HIS A 145 18.11 8.17 4.69
CA HIS A 145 17.68 8.56 6.02
C HIS A 145 16.52 9.53 5.90
N SER A 146 15.48 9.30 6.69
CA SER A 146 14.45 10.29 6.86
C SER A 146 15.05 11.61 7.34
N ALA A 147 14.46 12.73 6.91
CA ALA A 147 14.78 14.04 7.49
C ALA A 147 14.23 14.18 8.92
N TYR A 148 13.54 13.14 9.42
CA TYR A 148 12.91 13.10 10.71
C TYR A 148 13.63 12.11 11.62
N ASP A 149 13.76 12.48 12.87
CA ASP A 149 14.25 11.64 13.95
C ASP A 149 13.46 11.97 15.23
N ALA A 150 13.77 11.28 16.34
CA ALA A 150 13.07 11.52 17.60
C ALA A 150 13.24 12.97 18.14
N ALA A 151 14.34 13.65 17.82
CA ALA A 151 14.59 15.04 18.20
C ALA A 151 13.97 16.05 17.21
N HIS A 152 13.80 15.66 15.95
CA HIS A 152 13.25 16.44 14.85
C HIS A 152 12.04 15.74 14.24
N PRO A 153 10.95 15.55 15.01
CA PRO A 153 9.82 14.78 14.53
C PRO A 153 9.03 15.58 13.48
N PRO A 154 8.20 14.90 12.66
CA PRO A 154 7.38 15.53 11.63
C PRO A 154 6.52 16.70 12.16
N VAL A 155 6.38 17.76 11.37
CA VAL A 155 5.56 18.93 11.72
C VAL A 155 4.36 19.00 10.79
N TYR A 156 3.16 18.92 11.35
CA TYR A 156 1.92 18.94 10.59
C TYR A 156 1.39 20.36 10.42
N THR A 157 1.05 20.73 9.19
CA THR A 157 0.37 22.00 8.86
C THR A 157 -1.12 21.81 8.57
N SER A 158 -1.56 20.55 8.45
CA SER A 158 -2.94 20.13 8.22
C SER A 158 -3.17 18.74 8.82
N SER A 159 -4.43 18.32 8.94
CA SER A 159 -4.77 16.95 9.32
C SER A 159 -4.12 15.94 8.38
N PRO A 160 -3.43 14.91 8.88
CA PRO A 160 -2.83 13.86 8.06
C PRO A 160 -3.88 12.82 7.67
N VAL A 161 -3.64 12.09 6.59
CA VAL A 161 -4.40 10.86 6.32
C VAL A 161 -3.97 9.80 7.32
N ILE A 162 -4.93 9.12 7.95
CA ILE A 162 -4.66 8.03 8.88
C ILE A 162 -5.01 6.70 8.20
N SER A 163 -3.99 5.89 7.95
CA SER A 163 -4.08 4.60 7.25
C SER A 163 -4.25 3.40 8.18
N ALA A 164 -3.81 3.49 9.45
CA ALA A 164 -3.90 2.39 10.38
C ALA A 164 -4.05 2.88 11.83
N VAL A 165 -4.88 2.17 12.60
CA VAL A 165 -4.97 2.28 14.05
C VAL A 165 -4.99 0.88 14.68
N ALA A 166 -4.45 0.75 15.88
CA ALA A 166 -4.50 -0.49 16.65
C ALA A 166 -4.54 -0.21 18.15
N PHE A 167 -5.43 -0.87 18.88
CA PHE A 167 -5.41 -0.85 20.34
C PHE A 167 -4.38 -1.86 20.86
N SER A 168 -3.70 -1.51 21.97
CA SER A 168 -2.92 -2.47 22.74
C SER A 168 -3.85 -3.57 23.30
N PRO A 169 -3.33 -4.77 23.60
CA PRO A 169 -4.15 -5.88 24.11
C PRO A 169 -4.84 -5.59 25.44
N ASP A 170 -4.27 -4.71 26.27
CA ASP A 170 -4.89 -4.24 27.51
C ASP A 170 -5.89 -3.08 27.31
N GLY A 171 -6.01 -2.56 26.09
CA GLY A 171 -6.94 -1.51 25.70
C GLY A 171 -6.57 -0.11 26.18
N LYS A 172 -5.38 0.09 26.77
CA LYS A 172 -4.97 1.38 27.36
C LYS A 172 -4.24 2.30 26.39
N THR A 173 -3.63 1.75 25.34
CA THR A 173 -2.89 2.51 24.34
C THR A 173 -3.54 2.34 22.98
N LEU A 174 -3.66 3.43 22.23
CA LEU A 174 -4.01 3.43 20.81
C LEU A 174 -2.77 3.84 20.01
N ALA A 175 -2.29 2.95 19.15
CA ALA A 175 -1.29 3.27 18.14
C ALA A 175 -1.99 3.83 16.89
N VAL A 176 -1.48 4.93 16.34
CA VAL A 176 -2.02 5.59 15.14
C VAL A 176 -0.89 5.87 14.16
N ALA A 177 -1.06 5.44 12.91
CA ALA A 177 -0.11 5.70 11.84
C ALA A 177 -0.12 7.19 11.46
N GLY A 178 1.04 7.84 11.59
CA GLY A 178 1.31 9.19 11.11
C GLY A 178 2.21 9.20 9.87
N TYR A 179 2.70 10.38 9.51
CA TYR A 179 3.68 10.55 8.44
C TYR A 179 5.09 10.38 9.01
N HIS A 180 5.84 9.34 8.65
CA HIS A 180 7.15 8.97 9.25
C HIS A 180 7.12 8.61 10.73
N GLU A 181 5.95 8.29 11.28
CA GLU A 181 5.88 7.96 12.70
C GLU A 181 4.65 7.13 13.06
N VAL A 182 4.71 6.50 14.23
CA VAL A 182 3.54 6.02 14.95
C VAL A 182 3.32 6.88 16.19
N LEU A 183 2.07 7.29 16.41
CA LEU A 183 1.65 8.04 17.59
C LEU A 183 1.07 7.04 18.59
N LEU A 184 1.61 7.01 19.79
CA LEU A 184 1.01 6.28 20.91
C LEU A 184 0.19 7.24 21.74
N LEU A 185 -1.10 6.94 21.84
CA LEU A 185 -2.07 7.75 22.55
C LEU A 185 -2.64 6.96 23.72
N ASN A 186 -3.01 7.66 24.78
CA ASN A 186 -3.87 7.11 25.81
C ASN A 186 -5.26 6.80 25.20
N ALA A 187 -5.72 5.57 25.32
CA ALA A 187 -6.96 5.12 24.68
C ALA A 187 -8.24 5.75 25.28
N ASP A 188 -8.22 6.18 26.54
CA ASP A 188 -9.40 6.74 27.20
C ASP A 188 -9.57 8.23 26.91
N ASN A 189 -8.45 8.97 26.89
CA ASN A 189 -8.47 10.43 26.75
C ASN A 189 -7.82 10.97 25.46
N GLY A 190 -7.27 10.12 24.60
CA GLY A 190 -6.65 10.51 23.33
C GLY A 190 -5.41 11.40 23.46
N ALA A 191 -4.85 11.55 24.67
CA ALA A 191 -3.64 12.33 24.88
C ALA A 191 -2.43 11.62 24.26
N LEU A 192 -1.56 12.38 23.60
CA LEU A 192 -0.33 11.88 23.02
C LEU A 192 0.68 11.53 24.12
N GLU A 193 1.05 10.24 24.18
CA GLU A 193 2.01 9.70 25.15
C GLU A 193 3.42 9.64 24.54
N ALA A 194 3.54 9.16 23.29
CA ALA A 194 4.82 9.06 22.60
C ALA A 194 4.71 9.18 21.08
N ARG A 195 5.83 9.56 20.44
CA ARG A 195 6.00 9.60 18.99
C ARG A 195 7.14 8.67 18.61
N LEU A 196 6.82 7.63 17.86
CA LEU A 196 7.77 6.62 17.38
C LEU A 196 8.18 6.99 15.95
N VAL A 197 9.26 7.77 15.81
CA VAL A 197 9.68 8.32 14.51
C VAL A 197 10.57 7.33 13.77
N GLY A 198 10.17 6.95 12.57
CA GLY A 198 10.88 6.01 11.70
C GLY A 198 10.99 6.48 10.25
N ASP A 199 11.56 5.66 9.38
CA ASP A 199 11.86 6.05 8.00
C ASP A 199 10.67 5.96 7.03
N ALA A 200 9.71 5.08 7.30
CA ALA A 200 8.56 4.84 6.44
C ALA A 200 7.65 6.07 6.31
N GLN A 201 7.56 6.63 5.10
CA GLN A 201 6.62 7.72 4.78
C GLN A 201 5.17 7.36 5.06
N ARG A 202 4.79 6.10 4.80
CA ARG A 202 3.43 5.59 4.97
C ARG A 202 3.47 4.27 5.71
N LEU A 203 2.81 4.22 6.85
CA LEU A 203 2.56 2.99 7.60
C LEU A 203 1.14 2.52 7.27
N GLN A 204 1.00 1.29 6.78
CA GLN A 204 -0.26 0.74 6.30
C GLN A 204 -0.89 -0.25 7.29
N SER A 205 -0.12 -0.79 8.23
CA SER A 205 -0.62 -1.71 9.24
C SER A 205 0.15 -1.55 10.55
N LEU A 206 -0.57 -1.72 11.65
CA LEU A 206 -0.05 -1.67 13.02
C LEU A 206 -0.58 -2.89 13.76
N VAL A 207 0.31 -3.65 14.40
CA VAL A 207 -0.06 -4.86 15.14
C VAL A 207 0.72 -4.92 16.44
N PHE A 208 0.03 -5.17 17.55
CA PHE A 208 0.66 -5.49 18.83
C PHE A 208 0.79 -7.01 18.98
N THR A 209 1.89 -7.45 19.61
CA THR A 209 1.93 -8.81 20.19
C THR A 209 0.90 -8.93 21.30
N LYS A 210 0.43 -10.15 21.58
CA LYS A 210 -0.60 -10.43 22.59
C LYS A 210 -0.20 -10.02 24.00
N ASP A 211 1.10 -10.04 24.29
CA ASP A 211 1.64 -9.57 25.57
C ASP A 211 1.73 -8.03 25.66
N GLY A 212 1.47 -7.32 24.55
CA GLY A 212 1.46 -5.87 24.46
C GLY A 212 2.85 -5.22 24.53
N LYS A 213 3.94 -5.98 24.55
CA LYS A 213 5.29 -5.44 24.72
C LYS A 213 5.89 -4.93 23.42
N LEU A 214 5.47 -5.51 22.29
CA LEU A 214 6.00 -5.20 20.98
C LEU A 214 4.89 -4.63 20.10
N LEU A 215 5.18 -3.48 19.50
CA LEU A 215 4.40 -2.91 18.41
C LEU A 215 5.17 -3.09 17.11
N ILE A 216 4.49 -3.63 16.11
CA ILE A 216 5.02 -3.84 14.77
C ILE A 216 4.29 -2.88 13.83
N ALA A 217 5.06 -2.05 13.13
CA ALA A 217 4.56 -1.13 12.12
C ALA A 217 5.05 -1.54 10.74
N VAL A 218 4.12 -1.71 9.80
CA VAL A 218 4.38 -2.21 8.45
C VAL A 218 4.04 -1.11 7.45
N GLY A 219 4.96 -0.85 6.52
CA GLY A 219 4.76 0.20 5.54
C GLY A 219 5.97 0.43 4.65
N GLY A 220 6.21 1.68 4.28
CA GLY A 220 7.37 2.06 3.51
C GLY A 220 7.24 3.41 2.82
N SER A 221 8.06 3.59 1.81
CA SER A 221 8.03 4.72 0.89
C SER A 221 7.72 4.20 -0.52
N PRO A 222 6.63 4.69 -1.16
CA PRO A 222 6.23 4.23 -2.48
C PRO A 222 7.37 4.26 -3.50
N ALA A 223 7.53 3.16 -4.23
CA ALA A 223 8.59 2.93 -5.23
C ALA A 223 10.03 3.18 -4.73
N ARG A 224 10.25 3.11 -3.41
CA ARG A 224 11.57 3.27 -2.79
C ARG A 224 11.94 2.08 -1.92
N PHE A 225 11.12 1.81 -0.90
CA PHE A 225 11.33 0.68 -0.01
C PHE A 225 10.06 0.29 0.74
N GLY A 226 10.01 -0.97 1.14
CA GLY A 226 9.06 -1.51 2.10
C GLY A 226 9.79 -2.00 3.34
N GLU A 227 9.30 -1.63 4.52
CA GLU A 227 9.95 -2.00 5.78
C GLU A 227 8.96 -2.39 6.87
N ILE A 228 9.50 -3.10 7.86
CA ILE A 228 8.83 -3.43 9.10
C ILE A 228 9.67 -2.91 10.26
N GLN A 229 9.03 -2.08 11.06
CA GLN A 229 9.61 -1.49 12.26
C GLN A 229 9.08 -2.23 13.50
N PHE A 230 9.98 -2.53 14.43
CA PHE A 230 9.68 -3.22 15.67
C PHE A 230 10.00 -2.30 16.83
N TRP A 231 9.00 -2.02 17.66
CA TRP A 231 9.05 -1.02 18.72
C TRP A 231 8.77 -1.65 20.06
N ASP A 232 9.66 -1.41 21.03
CA ASP A 232 9.38 -1.72 22.42
C ASP A 232 8.37 -0.69 22.96
N VAL A 233 7.21 -1.15 23.38
CA VAL A 233 6.09 -0.30 23.80
C VAL A 233 6.39 0.41 25.12
N SER A 234 7.18 -0.20 26.00
CA SER A 234 7.46 0.33 27.34
C SER A 234 8.51 1.46 27.34
N SER A 235 9.50 1.35 26.45
CA SER A 235 10.62 2.29 26.35
C SER A 235 10.50 3.25 25.18
N TYR A 236 9.52 3.04 24.30
CA TYR A 236 9.31 3.80 23.06
C TYR A 236 10.50 3.77 22.10
N LYS A 237 11.34 2.73 22.20
CA LYS A 237 12.54 2.59 21.38
C LYS A 237 12.32 1.62 20.23
N GLN A 238 12.87 1.97 19.07
CA GLN A 238 12.95 1.04 17.95
C GLN A 238 13.97 -0.05 18.29
N ILE A 239 13.51 -1.29 18.37
CA ILE A 239 14.37 -2.47 18.55
C ILE A 239 15.11 -2.74 17.24
N ARG A 240 14.38 -2.72 16.12
CA ARG A 240 14.94 -2.90 14.77
C ARG A 240 13.99 -2.35 13.70
N SER A 241 14.55 -2.05 12.53
CA SER A 241 13.79 -1.89 11.28
C SER A 241 14.44 -2.77 10.21
N VAL A 242 13.63 -3.47 9.43
CA VAL A 242 14.10 -4.36 8.36
C VAL A 242 13.39 -4.00 7.06
N ARG A 243 14.16 -3.71 6.01
CA ARG A 243 13.66 -3.45 4.66
C ARG A 243 13.61 -4.76 3.89
N TYR A 244 12.45 -5.08 3.30
CA TYR A 244 12.23 -6.34 2.57
C TYR A 244 12.09 -6.13 1.06
N THR A 245 11.60 -4.96 0.64
CA THR A 245 11.23 -4.70 -0.74
C THR A 245 11.58 -3.27 -1.13
N TYR A 246 11.35 -2.94 -2.40
CA TYR A 246 11.56 -1.63 -2.98
C TYR A 246 10.26 -0.83 -3.16
N ASP A 247 9.18 -1.25 -2.50
CA ASP A 247 7.88 -0.58 -2.53
C ASP A 247 7.08 -0.81 -1.24
N THR A 248 5.95 -0.14 -1.10
CA THR A 248 5.16 -0.11 0.13
C THR A 248 4.64 -1.51 0.50
N LEU A 249 4.78 -1.85 1.78
CA LEU A 249 4.13 -3.02 2.39
C LEU A 249 2.72 -2.65 2.89
N PHE A 250 1.80 -3.61 2.86
CA PHE A 250 0.40 -3.41 3.26
C PHE A 250 0.04 -4.26 4.50
N GLY A 251 -1.18 -4.80 4.54
CA GLY A 251 -1.74 -5.47 5.71
C GLY A 251 -0.88 -6.63 6.19
N ALA A 252 -0.68 -6.67 7.50
CA ALA A 252 0.10 -7.68 8.18
C ALA A 252 -0.71 -8.42 9.24
N SER A 253 -0.36 -9.68 9.49
CA SER A 253 -0.97 -10.51 10.52
C SER A 253 0.10 -11.29 11.27
N LEU A 254 -0.06 -11.42 12.58
CA LEU A 254 0.78 -12.27 13.42
C LEU A 254 0.29 -13.72 13.37
N SER A 255 1.21 -14.66 13.46
CA SER A 255 0.90 -16.05 13.72
C SER A 255 0.18 -16.21 15.07
N PRO A 256 -0.57 -17.30 15.29
CA PRO A 256 -1.27 -17.53 16.55
C PRO A 256 -0.37 -17.57 17.79
N ASP A 257 0.95 -17.73 17.65
CA ASP A 257 1.92 -17.72 18.74
C ASP A 257 2.83 -16.48 18.76
N ASP A 258 2.54 -15.46 17.94
CA ASP A 258 3.29 -14.21 17.77
C ASP A 258 4.75 -14.38 17.31
N LYS A 259 5.16 -15.57 16.85
CA LYS A 259 6.54 -15.81 16.42
C LYS A 259 6.80 -15.44 14.97
N GLU A 260 5.76 -15.42 14.14
CA GLU A 260 5.85 -15.11 12.73
C GLU A 260 4.89 -13.97 12.38
N LEU A 261 5.27 -13.21 11.35
CA LEU A 261 4.47 -12.13 10.79
C LEU A 261 4.36 -12.35 9.29
N ALA A 262 3.14 -12.42 8.78
CA ALA A 262 2.84 -12.44 7.36
C ALA A 262 2.45 -11.02 6.91
N PHE A 263 2.85 -10.63 5.71
CA PHE A 263 2.47 -9.35 5.12
C PHE A 263 2.49 -9.40 3.60
N GLY A 264 1.67 -8.54 2.99
CA GLY A 264 1.64 -8.33 1.54
C GLY A 264 2.43 -7.09 1.11
N GLY A 265 2.83 -7.05 -0.15
CA GLY A 265 3.52 -5.91 -0.77
C GLY A 265 2.89 -5.47 -2.09
N ALA A 266 3.23 -4.24 -2.50
CA ALA A 266 3.00 -3.74 -3.86
C ALA A 266 3.84 -4.48 -4.92
N ASP A 267 4.83 -5.27 -4.49
CA ASP A 267 5.62 -6.19 -5.31
C ASP A 267 4.95 -7.57 -5.47
N ASN A 268 3.62 -7.63 -5.37
CA ASN A 268 2.78 -8.81 -5.58
C ASN A 268 3.18 -10.06 -4.78
N THR A 269 3.92 -9.89 -3.69
CA THR A 269 4.39 -11.03 -2.91
C THR A 269 3.85 -10.97 -1.51
N VAL A 270 3.70 -12.17 -0.94
CA VAL A 270 3.47 -12.36 0.48
C VAL A 270 4.78 -12.84 1.08
N ARG A 271 5.18 -12.28 2.21
CA ARG A 271 6.34 -12.75 2.96
C ARG A 271 5.93 -13.14 4.36
N VAL A 272 6.60 -14.15 4.88
CA VAL A 272 6.54 -14.54 6.29
C VAL A 272 7.90 -14.33 6.90
N VAL A 273 7.95 -13.60 8.01
CA VAL A 273 9.19 -13.27 8.72
C VAL A 273 9.09 -13.67 10.17
N SER A 274 10.24 -14.01 10.75
CA SER A 274 10.38 -14.22 12.19
C SER A 274 10.26 -12.89 12.93
N VAL A 275 9.36 -12.81 13.91
CA VAL A 275 9.21 -11.64 14.79
C VAL A 275 10.42 -11.44 15.71
N PRO A 276 11.02 -12.49 16.31
CA PRO A 276 12.17 -12.33 17.21
C PRO A 276 13.44 -11.76 16.56
N ASP A 277 13.69 -12.02 15.28
CA ASP A 277 14.92 -11.59 14.61
C ASP A 277 14.73 -10.81 13.30
N GLY A 278 13.51 -10.74 12.77
CA GLY A 278 13.18 -10.06 11.52
C GLY A 278 13.63 -10.83 10.26
N LYS A 279 14.08 -12.08 10.37
CA LYS A 279 14.53 -12.83 9.20
C LYS A 279 13.35 -13.31 8.37
N GLN A 280 13.47 -13.20 7.05
CA GLN A 280 12.53 -13.80 6.12
C GLN A 280 12.60 -15.33 6.20
N ILE A 281 11.46 -15.94 6.50
CA ILE A 281 11.25 -17.39 6.54
C ILE A 281 10.78 -17.86 5.16
N MET A 282 9.84 -17.12 4.57
CA MET A 282 9.21 -17.49 3.31
C MET A 282 8.90 -16.26 2.45
N MET A 283 8.91 -16.45 1.13
CA MET A 283 8.42 -15.51 0.13
C MET A 283 7.55 -16.27 -0.86
N LEU A 284 6.33 -15.81 -1.04
CA LEU A 284 5.30 -16.44 -1.85
C LEU A 284 5.01 -15.52 -3.04
N GLU A 285 5.14 -16.08 -4.24
CA GLU A 285 5.00 -15.38 -5.53
C GLU A 285 3.75 -15.88 -6.29
N ASN A 286 2.69 -16.14 -5.52
CA ASN A 286 1.44 -16.69 -6.03
C ASN A 286 0.51 -15.58 -6.54
N ASP A 287 0.59 -14.38 -5.98
CA ASP A 287 -0.23 -13.23 -6.35
C ASP A 287 0.33 -12.51 -7.59
N THR A 288 -0.57 -11.95 -8.40
CA THR A 288 -0.22 -11.28 -9.68
C THR A 288 -0.47 -9.78 -9.68
N ASP A 289 -0.95 -9.22 -8.57
CA ASP A 289 -1.13 -7.79 -8.32
C ASP A 289 -0.94 -7.53 -6.81
N TRP A 290 -1.14 -6.29 -6.36
CA TRP A 290 -0.83 -5.84 -5.00
C TRP A 290 -1.58 -6.65 -3.94
N VAL A 291 -0.85 -7.09 -2.91
CA VAL A 291 -1.42 -7.84 -1.80
C VAL A 291 -1.70 -6.89 -0.64
N PHE A 292 -2.98 -6.67 -0.34
CA PHE A 292 -3.41 -5.69 0.66
C PHE A 292 -3.56 -6.26 2.07
N GLY A 293 -3.74 -7.58 2.21
CA GLY A 293 -3.95 -8.19 3.52
C GLY A 293 -3.46 -9.63 3.58
N THR A 294 -3.13 -10.07 4.79
CA THR A 294 -2.79 -11.46 5.09
C THR A 294 -3.50 -11.90 6.36
N VAL A 295 -3.81 -13.20 6.47
CA VAL A 295 -4.37 -13.81 7.68
C VAL A 295 -3.77 -15.20 7.86
N PHE A 296 -3.26 -15.51 9.04
CA PHE A 296 -2.89 -16.88 9.41
C PHE A 296 -4.10 -17.75 9.74
N SER A 297 -4.02 -19.04 9.38
CA SER A 297 -4.88 -20.07 9.97
C SER A 297 -4.65 -20.18 11.48
N ARG A 298 -5.62 -20.73 12.21
CA ARG A 298 -5.56 -20.91 13.67
C ARG A 298 -4.41 -21.78 14.15
N ASP A 299 -3.95 -22.71 13.31
CA ASP A 299 -2.80 -23.55 13.60
C ASP A 299 -1.47 -22.93 13.16
N GLY A 300 -1.50 -21.75 12.54
CA GLY A 300 -0.33 -21.01 12.06
C GLY A 300 0.35 -21.62 10.83
N LYS A 301 -0.16 -22.72 10.28
CA LYS A 301 0.52 -23.45 9.18
C LYS A 301 0.22 -22.88 7.80
N TYR A 302 -0.83 -22.09 7.68
CA TYR A 302 -1.28 -21.52 6.42
C TYR A 302 -1.47 -20.02 6.54
N VAL A 303 -1.29 -19.33 5.41
CA VAL A 303 -1.60 -17.91 5.25
C VAL A 303 -2.56 -17.76 4.07
N VAL A 304 -3.59 -16.95 4.27
CA VAL A 304 -4.44 -16.44 3.20
C VAL A 304 -3.95 -15.04 2.84
N SER A 305 -3.72 -14.79 1.55
CA SER A 305 -3.49 -13.44 1.01
C SER A 305 -4.79 -12.86 0.45
N ALA A 306 -4.93 -11.53 0.48
CA ALA A 306 -6.01 -10.83 -0.22
C ALA A 306 -5.39 -9.82 -1.18
N SER A 307 -5.66 -10.01 -2.47
CA SER A 307 -4.94 -9.32 -3.54
C SER A 307 -5.87 -8.58 -4.49
N ARG A 308 -5.30 -7.54 -5.12
CA ARG A 308 -5.95 -6.81 -6.20
C ARG A 308 -6.19 -7.68 -7.43
N ASP A 309 -5.51 -8.83 -7.52
CA ASP A 309 -5.72 -9.85 -8.55
C ASP A 309 -7.03 -10.64 -8.39
N GLU A 310 -7.92 -10.16 -7.50
CA GLU A 310 -9.27 -10.65 -7.27
C GLU A 310 -9.34 -11.97 -6.48
N ALA A 311 -8.20 -12.49 -6.02
CA ALA A 311 -8.12 -13.75 -5.32
C ALA A 311 -7.80 -13.62 -3.83
N LEU A 312 -8.31 -14.60 -3.09
CA LEU A 312 -7.90 -14.95 -1.74
C LEU A 312 -7.11 -16.25 -1.79
N LYS A 313 -5.77 -16.18 -1.75
CA LYS A 313 -4.92 -17.36 -1.98
C LYS A 313 -4.50 -18.02 -0.68
N LEU A 314 -4.87 -19.27 -0.49
CA LEU A 314 -4.42 -20.11 0.62
C LEU A 314 -3.09 -20.77 0.29
N THR A 315 -2.08 -20.50 1.11
CA THR A 315 -0.73 -21.03 0.92
C THR A 315 -0.21 -21.66 2.21
N GLN A 316 0.45 -22.81 2.10
CA GLN A 316 1.12 -23.45 3.24
C GLN A 316 2.47 -22.77 3.51
N VAL A 317 2.68 -22.31 4.75
CA VAL A 317 3.84 -21.47 5.12
C VAL A 317 5.16 -22.21 5.00
N GLN A 318 5.24 -23.46 5.49
CA GLN A 318 6.49 -24.20 5.54
C GLN A 318 7.03 -24.61 4.17
N THR A 319 6.13 -24.90 3.22
CA THR A 319 6.48 -25.42 1.91
C THR A 319 6.38 -24.36 0.80
N GLY A 320 5.73 -23.23 1.08
CA GLY A 320 5.35 -22.24 0.07
C GLY A 320 4.32 -22.74 -0.94
N SER A 321 3.73 -23.92 -0.71
CA SER A 321 2.81 -24.55 -1.66
C SER A 321 1.47 -23.82 -1.67
N PHE A 322 1.09 -23.33 -2.84
CA PHE A 322 -0.27 -22.87 -3.11
C PHE A 322 -1.25 -24.04 -2.96
N ILE A 323 -2.32 -23.82 -2.20
CA ILE A 323 -3.31 -24.86 -1.86
C ILE A 323 -4.61 -24.63 -2.61
N ASP A 324 -5.14 -23.40 -2.55
CA ASP A 324 -6.44 -23.07 -3.13
C ASP A 324 -6.62 -21.55 -3.30
N ASP A 325 -7.51 -21.18 -4.23
CA ASP A 325 -8.19 -19.90 -4.17
C ASP A 325 -9.47 -20.12 -3.36
N ILE A 326 -9.63 -19.43 -2.23
CA ILE A 326 -10.75 -19.68 -1.31
C ILE A 326 -12.03 -18.94 -1.69
N ASN A 327 -11.96 -18.04 -2.68
CA ASN A 327 -13.10 -17.33 -3.24
C ASN A 327 -13.27 -17.66 -4.74
N THR A 328 -14.48 -17.40 -5.26
CA THR A 328 -14.75 -17.49 -6.71
C THR A 328 -15.14 -16.16 -7.36
N HIS A 329 -15.38 -15.11 -6.54
CA HIS A 329 -15.75 -13.79 -7.07
C HIS A 329 -14.55 -13.10 -7.72
N THR A 330 -14.82 -12.34 -8.78
CA THR A 330 -13.81 -11.72 -9.67
C THR A 330 -13.86 -10.21 -9.54
N THR A 331 -13.55 -9.69 -8.36
CA THR A 331 -13.46 -8.25 -8.08
C THR A 331 -12.23 -7.95 -7.23
N PRO A 332 -11.52 -6.82 -7.43
CA PRO A 332 -10.28 -6.58 -6.69
C PRO A 332 -10.48 -6.45 -5.18
N MET A 333 -9.68 -7.17 -4.39
CA MET A 333 -9.71 -7.05 -2.93
C MET A 333 -8.91 -5.84 -2.46
N ARG A 334 -9.36 -5.23 -1.36
CA ARG A 334 -8.72 -4.07 -0.73
C ARG A 334 -8.39 -4.31 0.73
N CYS A 335 -9.11 -5.20 1.40
CA CYS A 335 -8.89 -5.50 2.80
C CYS A 335 -9.39 -6.90 3.16
N MET A 336 -8.80 -7.47 4.21
CA MET A 336 -9.19 -8.74 4.79
C MET A 336 -8.85 -8.77 6.28
N VAL A 337 -9.67 -9.49 7.06
CA VAL A 337 -9.42 -9.74 8.49
C VAL A 337 -9.87 -11.15 8.87
N GLY A 338 -9.09 -11.81 9.73
CA GLY A 338 -9.42 -13.14 10.27
C GLY A 338 -10.43 -13.06 11.40
N ARG A 339 -11.37 -14.00 11.44
CA ARG A 339 -12.35 -14.10 12.54
C ARG A 339 -11.66 -14.65 13.80
N PRO A 340 -11.74 -13.97 14.94
CA PRO A 340 -11.13 -14.46 16.18
C PRO A 340 -11.54 -15.89 16.51
N GLY A 341 -10.55 -16.78 16.70
CA GLY A 341 -10.75 -18.17 17.10
C GLY A 341 -11.39 -19.07 16.04
N GLN A 342 -11.55 -18.63 14.79
CA GLN A 342 -12.13 -19.43 13.71
C GLN A 342 -11.28 -19.37 12.44
N ASP A 343 -11.21 -20.47 11.68
CA ASP A 343 -10.57 -20.49 10.35
C ASP A 343 -11.52 -19.89 9.30
N GLN A 344 -11.84 -18.61 9.49
CA GLN A 344 -12.72 -17.82 8.63
C GLN A 344 -12.11 -16.45 8.39
N VAL A 345 -12.33 -15.90 7.21
CA VAL A 345 -11.88 -14.55 6.84
C VAL A 345 -13.04 -13.71 6.32
N LEU A 346 -13.08 -12.45 6.73
CA LEU A 346 -13.96 -11.44 6.14
C LEU A 346 -13.13 -10.62 5.16
N CYS A 347 -13.58 -10.50 3.92
CA CYS A 347 -12.93 -9.71 2.87
C CYS A 347 -13.86 -8.64 2.31
N GLY A 348 -13.25 -7.66 1.65
CA GLY A 348 -13.95 -6.56 1.01
C GLY A 348 -13.08 -5.91 -0.07
N GLY A 349 -13.74 -5.34 -1.07
CA GLY A 349 -13.09 -4.78 -2.24
C GLY A 349 -13.96 -3.79 -3.01
N ASP A 350 -13.67 -3.65 -4.30
CA ASP A 350 -14.23 -2.61 -5.18
C ASP A 350 -15.73 -2.78 -5.47
N ASP A 351 -16.29 -3.98 -5.27
CA ASP A 351 -17.72 -4.23 -5.49
C ASP A 351 -18.64 -3.78 -4.35
N GLY A 352 -18.04 -3.42 -3.20
CA GLY A 352 -18.76 -2.98 -2.02
C GLY A 352 -19.46 -4.10 -1.25
N ILE A 353 -19.25 -5.38 -1.58
CA ILE A 353 -19.94 -6.50 -0.90
C ILE A 353 -18.98 -7.18 0.08
N PRO A 354 -19.20 -7.08 1.40
CA PRO A 354 -18.40 -7.81 2.37
C PRO A 354 -18.74 -9.30 2.28
N ARG A 355 -17.74 -10.17 2.35
CA ARG A 355 -17.94 -11.63 2.26
C ARG A 355 -17.14 -12.38 3.31
N LEU A 356 -17.81 -13.31 3.99
CA LEU A 356 -17.20 -14.21 4.97
C LEU A 356 -16.95 -15.57 4.31
N TYR A 357 -15.70 -16.02 4.36
CA TYR A 357 -15.23 -17.27 3.78
C TYR A 357 -14.68 -18.21 4.85
N LYS A 358 -14.86 -19.53 4.67
CA LYS A 358 -14.03 -20.55 5.33
C LYS A 358 -12.65 -20.55 4.69
N ILE A 359 -11.60 -20.69 5.49
CA ILE A 359 -10.23 -20.84 4.97
C ILE A 359 -10.06 -22.21 4.29
N PHE A 360 -10.56 -23.27 4.92
CA PHE A 360 -10.44 -24.62 4.40
C PHE A 360 -11.76 -25.10 3.79
N ARG A 361 -11.67 -25.57 2.54
CA ARG A 361 -12.80 -26.23 1.90
C ARG A 361 -13.15 -27.54 2.57
N THR A 362 -14.44 -27.87 2.57
CA THR A 362 -14.97 -29.15 3.03
C THR A 362 -15.51 -30.01 1.89
N GLU A 363 -15.60 -29.46 0.68
CA GLU A 363 -16.21 -30.09 -0.50
C GLU A 363 -15.26 -30.02 -1.70
N ALA A 364 -15.42 -30.94 -2.65
CA ALA A 364 -14.62 -30.96 -3.88
C ALA A 364 -15.15 -29.95 -4.89
N ARG A 365 -14.27 -29.34 -5.70
CA ARG A 365 -14.68 -28.44 -6.77
C ARG A 365 -15.55 -29.17 -7.79
N THR A 366 -16.75 -28.65 -8.03
CA THR A 366 -17.62 -29.10 -9.12
C THR A 366 -17.35 -28.30 -10.39
N MET A 367 -17.79 -28.81 -11.55
CA MET A 367 -17.66 -28.11 -12.84
C MET A 367 -18.41 -26.77 -12.89
N ASN A 368 -19.29 -26.49 -11.91
CA ASN A 368 -20.14 -25.30 -11.87
C ASN A 368 -19.48 -24.10 -11.16
N ASN A 369 -18.24 -24.24 -10.66
CA ASN A 369 -17.53 -23.20 -9.92
C ASN A 369 -18.34 -22.62 -8.75
N GLU A 370 -19.03 -23.49 -8.02
CA GLU A 370 -19.82 -23.13 -6.84
C GLU A 370 -18.90 -22.61 -5.72
N ASP A 371 -19.31 -21.53 -5.05
CA ASP A 371 -18.52 -20.87 -4.01
C ASP A 371 -18.63 -21.59 -2.65
N HIS A 372 -18.15 -22.83 -2.56
CA HIS A 372 -18.34 -23.72 -1.40
C HIS A 372 -17.74 -23.18 -0.08
N ASN A 373 -16.77 -22.27 -0.18
CA ASN A 373 -16.16 -21.64 1.00
C ASN A 373 -16.95 -20.43 1.47
N LEU A 374 -17.79 -19.83 0.63
CA LEU A 374 -18.62 -18.68 1.00
C LEU A 374 -19.61 -19.10 2.08
N ILE A 375 -19.44 -18.52 3.25
CA ILE A 375 -20.40 -18.65 4.35
C ILE A 375 -21.54 -17.66 4.11
N ARG A 376 -21.18 -16.42 3.77
CA ARG A 376 -22.14 -15.32 3.71
C ARG A 376 -21.62 -14.12 2.92
N ALA A 377 -22.51 -13.49 2.17
CA ALA A 377 -22.38 -12.12 1.71
C ALA A 377 -23.23 -11.18 2.58
N PHE A 378 -22.70 -10.02 2.92
CA PHE A 378 -23.41 -8.99 3.69
C PHE A 378 -24.00 -7.93 2.75
N GLU A 379 -24.79 -7.02 3.30
CA GLU A 379 -25.37 -5.92 2.53
C GLU A 379 -24.28 -5.10 1.83
N ARG A 380 -24.53 -4.75 0.57
CA ARG A 380 -23.62 -3.94 -0.25
C ARG A 380 -23.46 -2.54 0.31
N GLN A 381 -22.22 -2.10 0.46
CA GLN A 381 -21.84 -0.75 0.84
C GLN A 381 -21.96 0.22 -0.35
N PRO A 382 -22.12 1.54 -0.12
CA PRO A 382 -22.27 2.51 -1.21
C PRO A 382 -21.06 2.64 -2.13
N ASP A 383 -19.87 2.22 -1.68
CA ASP A 383 -18.60 2.33 -2.39
C ASP A 383 -17.64 1.20 -1.94
N THR A 384 -16.44 1.19 -2.52
CA THR A 384 -15.32 0.31 -2.22
C THR A 384 -15.12 0.14 -0.71
N ILE A 385 -15.01 -1.11 -0.26
CA ILE A 385 -14.73 -1.43 1.14
C ILE A 385 -13.24 -1.22 1.39
N THR A 386 -12.91 -0.37 2.35
CA THR A 386 -11.52 0.04 2.65
C THR A 386 -11.00 -0.50 3.96
N ALA A 387 -11.88 -0.83 4.91
CA ALA A 387 -11.46 -1.46 6.16
C ALA A 387 -12.54 -2.38 6.74
N LEU A 388 -12.05 -3.39 7.46
CA LEU A 388 -12.85 -4.41 8.13
C LEU A 388 -12.26 -4.65 9.51
N ALA A 389 -13.12 -4.92 10.49
CA ALA A 389 -12.69 -5.35 11.82
C ALA A 389 -13.72 -6.28 12.45
N PHE A 390 -13.26 -7.25 13.24
CA PHE A 390 -14.12 -8.02 14.14
C PHE A 390 -14.05 -7.45 15.56
N ASP A 391 -15.14 -7.58 16.29
CA ASP A 391 -15.10 -7.45 17.74
C ASP A 391 -14.27 -8.60 18.37
N PRO A 392 -13.85 -8.48 19.64
CA PRO A 392 -13.05 -9.50 20.29
C PRO A 392 -13.68 -10.90 20.32
N THR A 393 -15.02 -11.00 20.27
CA THR A 393 -15.73 -12.29 20.26
C THR A 393 -15.87 -12.89 18.86
N GLY A 394 -15.66 -12.10 17.81
CA GLY A 394 -15.87 -12.48 16.42
C GLY A 394 -17.34 -12.67 16.04
N ASN A 395 -18.29 -12.14 16.81
CA ASN A 395 -19.72 -12.21 16.52
C ASN A 395 -20.28 -10.94 15.87
N LEU A 396 -19.56 -9.83 15.98
CA LEU A 396 -19.88 -8.56 15.34
C LEU A 396 -18.71 -8.17 14.43
N CYS A 397 -19.01 -7.70 13.22
CA CYS A 397 -18.01 -7.11 12.35
C CYS A 397 -18.40 -5.68 11.97
N ALA A 398 -17.39 -4.83 11.78
CA ALA A 398 -17.52 -3.48 11.27
C ALA A 398 -16.96 -3.42 9.85
N VAL A 399 -17.67 -2.71 8.98
CA VAL A 399 -17.35 -2.55 7.56
C VAL A 399 -17.31 -1.06 7.24
N ALA A 400 -16.19 -0.60 6.70
CA ALA A 400 -15.96 0.79 6.28
C ALA A 400 -15.83 0.91 4.76
N SER A 401 -16.30 2.02 4.20
CA SER A 401 -16.22 2.31 2.76
C SER A 401 -15.53 3.63 2.42
N GLU A 402 -15.15 3.79 1.15
CA GLU A 402 -14.64 5.07 0.61
C GLU A 402 -15.64 6.22 0.70
N ALA A 403 -16.94 5.92 0.73
CA ALA A 403 -18.01 6.90 0.92
C ALA A 403 -18.13 7.41 2.37
N GLY A 404 -17.26 6.96 3.29
CA GLY A 404 -17.25 7.40 4.69
C GLY A 404 -18.33 6.73 5.54
N THR A 405 -18.91 5.63 5.07
CA THR A 405 -19.89 4.85 5.84
C THR A 405 -19.20 3.81 6.71
N VAL A 406 -19.70 3.60 7.92
CA VAL A 406 -19.31 2.47 8.77
C VAL A 406 -20.56 1.77 9.27
N ASN A 407 -20.70 0.49 8.94
CA ASN A 407 -21.84 -0.36 9.30
C ASN A 407 -21.38 -1.56 10.12
N LEU A 408 -22.15 -1.94 11.13
CA LEU A 408 -21.88 -3.10 11.98
C LEU A 408 -22.92 -4.19 11.71
N TYR A 409 -22.45 -5.43 11.62
CA TYR A 409 -23.26 -6.60 11.29
C TYR A 409 -23.05 -7.71 12.31
N ASP A 410 -24.13 -8.40 12.67
CA ASP A 410 -24.00 -9.71 13.30
C ASP A 410 -23.46 -10.70 12.26
N VAL A 411 -22.34 -11.33 12.60
CA VAL A 411 -21.56 -12.15 11.68
C VAL A 411 -22.31 -13.43 11.31
N ASN A 412 -23.04 -14.01 12.26
CA ASN A 412 -23.67 -15.32 12.09
C ASN A 412 -24.95 -15.23 11.26
N SER A 413 -25.78 -14.21 11.50
CA SER A 413 -27.04 -13.97 10.81
C SER A 413 -26.89 -13.12 9.55
N GLY A 414 -25.86 -12.26 9.48
CA GLY A 414 -25.69 -11.27 8.41
C GLY A 414 -26.48 -9.99 8.60
N THR A 415 -27.25 -9.86 9.69
CA THR A 415 -28.13 -8.72 9.85
C THR A 415 -27.34 -7.48 10.24
N LYS A 416 -27.60 -6.37 9.55
CA LYS A 416 -27.07 -5.07 9.95
C LYS A 416 -27.65 -4.69 11.31
N GLN A 417 -26.78 -4.48 12.29
CA GLN A 417 -27.15 -4.08 13.64
C GLN A 417 -27.21 -2.56 13.76
N LEU A 418 -26.28 -1.87 13.10
CA LEU A 418 -26.07 -0.45 13.30
C LEU A 418 -25.39 0.21 12.09
N SER A 419 -25.78 1.44 11.81
CA SER A 419 -25.06 2.36 10.92
C SER A 419 -24.54 3.54 11.73
N LEU A 420 -23.23 3.77 11.70
CA LEU A 420 -22.64 4.95 12.34
C LEU A 420 -22.91 6.21 11.50
N PRO A 421 -22.93 7.40 12.12
CA PRO A 421 -23.00 8.65 11.40
C PRO A 421 -21.91 8.74 10.32
N PRO A 422 -22.26 9.02 9.05
CA PRO A 422 -21.29 9.07 7.97
C PRO A 422 -20.28 10.20 8.19
N VAL A 423 -19.04 9.96 7.77
CA VAL A 423 -17.96 10.94 7.85
C VAL A 423 -17.57 11.42 6.45
N ARG A 424 -16.85 12.56 6.37
CA ARG A 424 -16.44 13.11 5.08
C ARG A 424 -15.17 12.41 4.59
N GLY A 425 -15.31 11.62 3.54
CA GLY A 425 -14.20 10.92 2.89
C GLY A 425 -13.99 9.52 3.44
N ALA A 426 -13.05 8.80 2.81
CA ALA A 426 -12.81 7.39 3.07
C ALA A 426 -12.36 7.10 4.51
N VAL A 427 -12.87 6.01 5.09
CA VAL A 427 -12.44 5.46 6.37
C VAL A 427 -11.48 4.30 6.10
N PHE A 428 -10.19 4.52 6.27
CA PHE A 428 -9.15 3.55 5.91
C PHE A 428 -8.86 2.52 7.01
N THR A 429 -9.36 2.72 8.23
CA THR A 429 -9.05 1.81 9.34
C THR A 429 -10.12 1.77 10.40
N LEU A 430 -10.29 0.59 10.98
CA LEU A 430 -11.24 0.24 12.03
C LEU A 430 -10.53 -0.60 13.09
N ALA A 431 -10.76 -0.32 14.38
CA ALA A 431 -10.27 -1.18 15.46
C ALA A 431 -11.26 -1.21 16.62
N PHE A 432 -11.67 -2.41 17.02
CA PHE A 432 -12.40 -2.60 18.28
C PHE A 432 -11.41 -2.54 19.43
N ARG A 433 -11.79 -1.86 20.52
CA ARG A 433 -11.09 -1.94 21.79
C ARG A 433 -11.25 -3.36 22.36
N PRO A 434 -10.26 -3.93 23.08
CA PRO A 434 -10.33 -5.31 23.57
C PRO A 434 -11.51 -5.65 24.47
N ASP A 435 -12.15 -4.64 25.09
CA ASP A 435 -13.38 -4.83 25.86
C ASP A 435 -14.65 -4.95 25.00
N GLY A 436 -14.55 -4.74 23.69
CA GLY A 436 -15.63 -4.80 22.72
C GLY A 436 -16.59 -3.61 22.75
N LYS A 437 -16.36 -2.62 23.62
CA LYS A 437 -17.34 -1.53 23.86
C LYS A 437 -17.12 -0.31 22.98
N VAL A 438 -15.89 -0.12 22.50
CA VAL A 438 -15.50 1.04 21.70
C VAL A 438 -14.99 0.59 20.34
N LEU A 439 -15.47 1.22 19.28
CA LEU A 439 -14.93 1.12 17.92
C LEU A 439 -14.20 2.42 17.57
N ALA A 440 -12.92 2.32 17.25
CA ALA A 440 -12.14 3.40 16.67
C ALA A 440 -12.25 3.39 15.14
N THR A 441 -12.45 4.56 14.54
CA THR A 441 -12.44 4.76 13.08
C THR A 441 -11.52 5.92 12.72
N ALA A 442 -10.80 5.81 11.60
CA ALA A 442 -9.98 6.89 11.08
C ALA A 442 -9.76 6.76 9.56
N GLY A 443 -9.35 7.84 8.90
CA GLY A 443 -9.19 7.84 7.45
C GLY A 443 -8.70 9.16 6.85
N PHE A 444 -9.29 9.53 5.71
CA PHE A 444 -8.83 10.64 4.86
C PHE A 444 -8.85 12.01 5.54
N ASP A 445 -9.81 12.26 6.44
CA ASP A 445 -9.97 13.55 7.10
C ASP A 445 -9.05 13.77 8.32
N GLY A 446 -8.31 12.73 8.71
CA GLY A 446 -7.33 12.77 9.80
C GLY A 446 -7.90 12.82 11.21
N TYR A 447 -9.20 12.55 11.36
CA TYR A 447 -9.80 12.40 12.68
C TYR A 447 -9.80 10.94 13.11
N VAL A 448 -9.36 10.69 14.35
CA VAL A 448 -9.70 9.47 15.08
C VAL A 448 -11.03 9.69 15.77
N ARG A 449 -11.96 8.76 15.60
CA ARG A 449 -13.30 8.80 16.21
C ARG A 449 -13.56 7.54 17.02
N TYR A 450 -14.12 7.70 18.21
CA TYR A 450 -14.58 6.61 19.05
C TYR A 450 -16.09 6.57 19.06
N TYR A 451 -16.64 5.39 18.79
CA TYR A 451 -18.07 5.13 18.86
C TYR A 451 -18.35 4.07 19.92
N ASP A 452 -19.41 4.29 20.68
CA ASP A 452 -19.97 3.24 21.53
C ASP A 452 -20.61 2.18 20.63
N VAL A 453 -20.17 0.92 20.78
CA VAL A 453 -20.55 -0.18 19.88
C VAL A 453 -22.04 -0.53 20.01
N GLN A 454 -22.62 -0.36 21.20
CA GLN A 454 -24.01 -0.73 21.46
C GLN A 454 -25.01 0.30 20.92
N SER A 455 -24.72 1.58 21.10
CA SER A 455 -25.62 2.68 20.72
C SER A 455 -25.26 3.37 19.40
N GLY A 456 -24.04 3.19 18.90
CA GLY A 456 -23.50 3.92 17.76
C GLY A 456 -23.23 5.40 18.01
N ARG A 457 -23.31 5.84 19.26
CA ARG A 457 -23.06 7.23 19.63
C ARG A 457 -21.58 7.55 19.51
N LEU A 458 -21.27 8.68 18.86
CA LEU A 458 -19.93 9.26 18.89
C LEU A 458 -19.56 9.66 20.32
N LEU A 459 -18.54 9.02 20.87
CA LEU A 459 -17.97 9.31 22.19
C LEU A 459 -16.92 10.42 22.12
N ARG A 460 -16.11 10.41 21.05
CA ARG A 460 -14.99 11.35 20.88
C ARG A 460 -14.58 11.45 19.42
N ALA A 461 -14.12 12.64 19.00
CA ALA A 461 -13.45 12.86 17.73
C ALA A 461 -12.28 13.84 17.93
N PHE A 462 -11.10 13.51 17.42
CA PHE A 462 -9.90 14.33 17.60
C PHE A 462 -8.86 14.07 16.51
N ILE A 463 -7.97 15.04 16.29
CA ILE A 463 -6.81 14.88 15.40
C ILE A 463 -5.64 14.40 16.28
N PRO A 464 -4.98 13.27 15.95
CA PRO A 464 -3.99 12.64 16.82
C PRO A 464 -2.61 13.33 16.78
N VAL A 465 -2.43 14.33 15.92
CA VAL A 465 -1.16 15.05 15.73
C VAL A 465 -1.25 16.52 16.14
N PRO A 466 -0.15 17.12 16.62
CA PRO A 466 -0.08 18.56 16.82
C PRO A 466 -0.03 19.29 15.46
N ILE A 467 -1.02 20.15 15.18
CA ILE A 467 -1.03 21.00 13.99
C ILE A 467 -0.43 22.37 14.31
N ARG A 468 0.65 22.73 13.62
CA ARG A 468 1.23 24.06 13.68
C ARG A 468 0.33 25.05 12.94
N LYS A 469 -0.24 26.02 13.65
CA LYS A 469 -0.96 27.13 13.04
C LYS A 469 0.04 28.06 12.32
N PRO A 470 -0.22 28.52 11.09
CA PRO A 470 0.64 29.50 10.44
C PRO A 470 0.66 30.80 11.26
N ASN A 471 1.86 31.37 11.47
CA ASN A 471 2.01 32.66 12.12
C ASN A 471 1.31 33.75 11.28
N ARG A 472 0.30 34.40 11.85
CA ARG A 472 -0.45 35.50 11.22
C ARG A 472 0.34 36.82 11.09
N SER A 473 1.63 36.86 11.42
CA SER A 473 2.38 38.10 11.61
C SER A 473 3.07 38.69 10.37
N VAL A 474 2.80 38.25 9.14
CA VAL A 474 3.43 38.80 7.92
C VAL A 474 2.44 39.23 6.83
N LEU A 475 1.17 39.47 7.17
CA LEU A 475 0.15 39.95 6.19
C LEU A 475 -0.40 41.36 6.47
N SER A 476 0.24 42.17 7.32
CA SER A 476 -0.22 43.54 7.61
C SER A 476 0.60 44.67 6.95
N VAL A 477 1.61 44.37 6.12
CA VAL A 477 2.41 45.41 5.44
C VAL A 477 2.25 45.34 3.93
N GLN A 478 1.04 45.62 3.42
CA GLN A 478 0.86 46.05 2.01
C GLN A 478 -0.49 46.70 1.68
N ARG A 479 -1.17 47.30 2.68
CA ARG A 479 -2.37 48.13 2.43
C ARG A 479 -2.32 49.45 3.18
N ARG A 480 -1.26 50.25 2.99
CA ARG A 480 -1.32 51.71 3.16
C ARG A 480 -0.31 52.37 2.23
N GLY A 481 -0.81 53.25 1.37
CA GLY A 481 0.00 54.18 0.58
C GLY A 481 -0.23 54.02 -0.92
N HIS A 482 -1.36 54.51 -1.43
CA HIS A 482 -1.49 55.20 -2.72
C HIS A 482 -2.84 55.95 -2.72
N HIS A 483 -2.86 57.04 -1.95
CA HIS A 483 -3.72 58.20 -2.21
C HIS A 483 -2.84 59.43 -1.97
N GLY A 484 -2.56 60.14 -3.07
CA GLY A 484 -1.76 61.34 -3.18
C GLY A 484 -1.82 61.76 -4.63
#